data_AF-A0A1G0K5U7-F1
#
_entry.id   AF-A0A1G0K5U7-F1
#
_cell.length_a   1.000
_cell.length_b   1.000
_cell.length_c   1.000
_cell.angle_alpha   90.00
_cell.angle_beta   90.00
_cell.angle_gamma   90.00
#
_symmetry.space_group_name_H-M   'P 1'
#
loop_
_entity.id
_entity.type
_entity.pdbx_description
1 polymer ?
#
loop_
_entity_poly.entity_id
_entity_poly.type
_entity_poly.pdbx_seq_one_letter_code
_entity_poly.pdbx_strand_id
1 'polypeptide(L)'
;MSRKHPIVAVTGSSGAGTTGVKMAFEQVFRKESINAAFVEGDSFHRFDRGEMDRAVAEARASGGNITHFGPEGNLFEELNALFLEYSSHGTGRRRSYIHNEEKAARSGFPAGSITPWERLPHPTELLFYEGLHGGLVCDQHDVAQYVDLLIGVVPIINLEWMQKIHRDRAVRGYTRADATRAILERMHDYVHYITPQFSRTHINFQRVPTVDTSNPFAAEEIPTNDQSFVVIHIRDLRKMSADFRHLLEMLQGSFMSAPDTIVVPAGKMMFAMQLIITPVIARLMAERNAAA
;
A
#
# COMPACT_ATOMS: atom_id res chain seq x y z
N MET A 1 -14.51 12.61 -7.77
CA MET A 1 -14.18 11.38 -8.51
C MET A 1 -14.35 11.62 -10.00
N SER A 2 -13.27 11.43 -10.76
CA SER A 2 -13.24 11.69 -12.19
C SER A 2 -13.71 10.46 -12.95
N ARG A 3 -14.83 10.59 -13.67
CA ARG A 3 -15.28 9.50 -14.55
C ARG A 3 -14.30 9.22 -15.68
N LYS A 4 -13.55 10.22 -16.16
CA LYS A 4 -12.66 10.10 -17.33
C LYS A 4 -11.26 9.57 -17.00
N HIS A 5 -10.79 9.82 -15.79
CA HIS A 5 -9.42 9.50 -15.36
C HIS A 5 -9.43 8.80 -14.00
N PRO A 6 -9.88 7.54 -13.95
CA PRO A 6 -10.03 6.81 -12.69
C PRO A 6 -8.68 6.60 -12.00
N ILE A 7 -8.68 6.70 -10.68
CA ILE A 7 -7.55 6.43 -9.80
C ILE A 7 -7.86 5.23 -8.91
N VAL A 8 -7.03 4.20 -9.01
CA VAL A 8 -7.01 3.04 -8.13
C VAL A 8 -5.81 3.19 -7.20
N ALA A 9 -6.04 3.17 -5.88
CA ALA A 9 -4.97 3.29 -4.90
C ALA A 9 -4.99 2.12 -3.93
N VAL A 10 -3.83 1.50 -3.76
CA VAL A 10 -3.55 0.54 -2.70
C VAL A 10 -2.76 1.27 -1.62
N THR A 11 -3.34 1.35 -0.43
CA THR A 11 -2.64 1.82 0.77
C THR A 11 -2.36 0.64 1.69
N GLY A 12 -1.17 0.62 2.29
CA GLY A 12 -0.80 -0.44 3.20
C GLY A 12 0.20 0.01 4.25
N SER A 13 0.65 -0.94 5.06
CA SER A 13 1.75 -0.74 5.99
C SER A 13 2.97 -1.56 5.59
N SER A 14 4.12 -1.29 6.24
CA SER A 14 5.38 -1.90 5.85
C SER A 14 5.35 -3.42 6.06
N GLY A 15 5.58 -4.20 4.99
CA GLY A 15 5.56 -5.67 5.07
C GLY A 15 4.21 -6.32 4.77
N ALA A 16 3.20 -5.54 4.37
CA ALA A 16 1.89 -6.05 3.96
C ALA A 16 1.89 -6.91 2.67
N GLY A 17 3.04 -7.11 2.04
CA GLY A 17 3.15 -7.88 0.79
C GLY A 17 2.62 -7.10 -0.41
N THR A 18 2.70 -5.77 -0.38
CA THR A 18 2.19 -4.89 -1.44
C THR A 18 2.80 -5.20 -2.82
N THR A 19 4.05 -5.69 -2.88
CA THR A 19 4.66 -6.19 -4.12
C THR A 19 3.83 -7.30 -4.79
N GLY A 20 3.23 -8.21 -4.01
CA GLY A 20 2.32 -9.22 -4.54
C GLY A 20 1.02 -8.61 -5.07
N VAL A 21 0.54 -7.56 -4.40
CA VAL A 21 -0.65 -6.80 -4.82
C VAL A 21 -0.40 -6.11 -6.16
N LYS A 22 0.74 -5.44 -6.33
CA LYS A 22 1.15 -4.84 -7.62
C LYS A 22 1.13 -5.86 -8.74
N MET A 23 1.75 -7.03 -8.52
CA MET A 23 1.77 -8.10 -9.52
C MET A 23 0.36 -8.60 -9.87
N ALA A 24 -0.54 -8.70 -8.89
CA ALA A 24 -1.93 -9.06 -9.15
C ALA A 24 -2.65 -8.03 -10.02
N PHE A 25 -2.44 -6.73 -9.76
CA PHE A 25 -3.00 -5.66 -10.59
C PHE A 25 -2.38 -5.61 -11.98
N GLU A 26 -1.06 -5.80 -12.12
CA GLU A 26 -0.41 -5.93 -13.43
C GLU A 26 -0.99 -7.09 -14.25
N GLN A 27 -1.36 -8.20 -13.61
CA GLN A 27 -2.02 -9.31 -14.29
C GLN A 27 -3.46 -8.95 -14.71
N VAL A 28 -4.24 -8.32 -13.82
CA VAL A 28 -5.61 -7.87 -14.13
C VAL A 28 -5.58 -6.88 -15.29
N PHE A 29 -4.77 -5.83 -15.22
CA PHE A 29 -4.69 -4.82 -16.28
C PHE A 29 -4.19 -5.40 -17.59
N ARG A 30 -3.22 -6.32 -17.56
CA ARG A 30 -2.77 -7.01 -18.79
C ARG A 30 -3.87 -7.87 -19.41
N LYS A 31 -4.63 -8.61 -18.59
CA LYS A 31 -5.73 -9.47 -19.07
C LYS A 31 -6.86 -8.63 -19.69
N GLU A 32 -7.17 -7.51 -19.07
CA GLU A 32 -8.20 -6.58 -19.53
C GLU A 32 -7.67 -5.58 -20.58
N SER A 33 -6.40 -5.70 -20.99
CA SER A 33 -5.72 -4.82 -21.96
C SER A 33 -5.76 -3.33 -21.58
N ILE A 34 -5.70 -3.04 -20.29
CA ILE A 34 -5.74 -1.69 -19.74
C ILE A 34 -4.35 -1.07 -19.68
N ASN A 35 -4.19 0.11 -20.26
CA ASN A 35 -2.95 0.88 -20.20
C ASN A 35 -2.91 1.79 -18.96
N ALA A 36 -2.33 1.27 -17.87
CA ALA A 36 -2.27 1.94 -16.57
C ALA A 36 -0.94 2.69 -16.34
N ALA A 37 -1.01 3.89 -15.76
CA ALA A 37 0.13 4.56 -15.14
C ALA A 37 0.40 3.95 -13.76
N PHE A 38 1.60 3.38 -13.55
CA PHE A 38 2.00 2.84 -12.25
C PHE A 38 2.83 3.85 -11.46
N VAL A 39 2.45 4.09 -10.20
CA VAL A 39 3.17 4.98 -9.29
C VAL A 39 3.39 4.28 -7.94
N GLU A 40 4.66 4.16 -7.56
CA GLU A 40 5.09 3.64 -6.26
C GLU A 40 5.11 4.77 -5.24
N GLY A 41 4.61 4.56 -4.02
CA GLY A 41 4.49 5.59 -2.98
C GLY A 41 5.82 6.19 -2.57
N ASP A 42 6.88 5.39 -2.62
CA ASP A 42 8.25 5.81 -2.29
C ASP A 42 8.80 6.85 -3.28
N SER A 43 8.12 7.04 -4.41
CA SER A 43 8.32 8.19 -5.31
C SER A 43 8.04 9.52 -4.62
N PHE A 44 7.44 9.54 -3.44
CA PHE A 44 7.12 10.75 -2.69
C PHE A 44 7.91 10.86 -1.38
N HIS A 45 8.95 10.04 -1.16
CA HIS A 45 9.86 10.24 -0.02
C HIS A 45 10.64 11.55 -0.13
N ARG A 46 10.61 12.40 0.89
CA ARG A 46 11.32 13.69 0.86
C ARG A 46 12.83 13.51 0.65
N PHE A 47 13.37 12.43 1.20
CA PHE A 47 14.80 12.18 1.30
C PHE A 47 15.19 10.87 0.62
N ASP A 48 16.36 10.88 -0.02
CA ASP A 48 17.04 9.64 -0.37
C ASP A 48 17.52 8.87 0.89
N ARG A 49 18.10 7.68 0.72
CA ARG A 49 18.54 6.86 1.86
C ARG A 49 19.52 7.59 2.79
N GLY A 50 20.52 8.25 2.22
CA GLY A 50 21.57 8.92 3.00
C GLY A 50 21.08 10.22 3.63
N GLU A 51 20.23 10.96 2.93
CA GLU A 51 19.53 12.14 3.44
C GLU A 51 18.60 11.78 4.59
N MET A 52 17.84 10.69 4.47
CA MET A 52 16.94 10.22 5.51
C MET A 52 17.71 9.83 6.78
N ASP A 53 18.82 9.10 6.64
CA ASP A 53 19.66 8.72 7.77
C ASP A 53 20.22 9.97 8.52
N ARG A 54 20.60 11.02 7.79
CA ARG A 54 21.02 12.31 8.38
C ARG A 54 19.87 13.04 9.06
N ALA A 55 18.74 13.18 8.38
CA ALA A 55 17.56 13.87 8.91
C ALA A 55 17.06 13.21 10.20
N VAL A 56 17.05 11.88 10.27
CA VAL A 56 16.70 11.13 11.48
C VAL A 56 17.71 11.39 12.61
N ALA A 57 19.01 11.44 12.32
CA ALA A 57 20.03 11.72 13.32
C ALA A 57 19.90 13.15 13.90
N GLU A 58 19.66 14.14 13.05
CA GLU A 58 19.45 15.54 13.44
C GLU A 58 18.17 15.74 14.25
N ALA A 59 17.06 15.13 13.81
CA ALA A 59 15.80 15.14 14.55
C ALA A 59 15.96 14.53 15.94
N ARG A 60 16.66 13.39 16.05
CA ARG A 60 16.93 12.76 17.35
C ARG A 60 17.78 13.64 18.27
N ALA A 61 18.79 14.34 17.73
CA ALA A 61 19.63 15.25 18.51
C ALA A 61 18.84 16.43 19.10
N SER A 62 17.73 16.80 18.47
CA SER A 62 16.81 17.86 18.91
C SER A 62 15.60 17.34 19.70
N GLY A 63 15.55 16.05 20.03
CA GLY A 63 14.46 15.41 20.76
C GLY A 63 13.21 15.10 19.92
N GLY A 64 13.28 15.30 18.60
CA GLY A 64 12.25 14.91 17.65
C GLY A 64 12.51 13.56 16.98
N ASN A 65 11.66 13.21 16.01
CA ASN A 65 11.84 12.02 15.19
C ASN A 65 11.24 12.23 13.80
N ILE A 66 11.90 11.69 12.77
CA ILE A 66 11.41 11.72 11.39
C ILE A 66 11.19 10.28 10.93
N THR A 67 10.06 10.02 10.27
CA THR A 67 9.73 8.68 9.80
C THR A 67 9.20 8.72 8.37
N HIS A 68 9.21 7.56 7.72
CA HIS A 68 8.56 7.40 6.41
C HIS A 68 7.02 7.39 6.50
N PHE A 69 6.44 7.48 7.71
CA PHE A 69 4.98 7.51 7.88
C PHE A 69 4.44 8.94 7.96
N GLY A 70 5.24 9.87 8.51
CA GLY A 70 4.86 11.25 8.74
C GLY A 70 5.12 12.21 7.57
N PRO A 71 4.63 13.45 7.67
CA PRO A 71 4.78 14.49 6.66
C PRO A 71 6.22 14.98 6.48
N GLU A 72 7.07 14.87 7.49
CA GLU A 72 8.47 15.30 7.41
C GLU A 72 9.26 14.40 6.45
N GLY A 73 8.98 13.10 6.45
CA GLY A 73 9.64 12.13 5.57
C GLY A 73 9.04 12.07 4.16
N ASN A 74 7.97 12.79 3.87
CA ASN A 74 7.19 12.65 2.65
C ASN A 74 6.80 13.98 1.99
N LEU A 75 6.58 13.91 0.69
CA LEU A 75 6.11 14.99 -0.18
C LEU A 75 4.61 14.85 -0.40
N PHE A 76 3.82 15.11 0.65
CA PHE A 76 2.36 14.95 0.62
C PHE A 76 1.65 15.94 -0.31
N GLU A 77 2.18 17.16 -0.43
CA GLU A 77 1.65 18.16 -1.37
C GLU A 77 1.79 17.67 -2.81
N GLU A 78 2.96 17.12 -3.16
CA GLU A 78 3.24 16.59 -4.49
C GLU A 78 2.43 15.32 -4.79
N LEU A 79 2.19 14.47 -3.78
CA LEU A 79 1.29 13.32 -3.91
C LEU A 79 -0.15 13.79 -4.19
N ASN A 80 -0.64 14.77 -3.43
CA ASN A 80 -1.95 15.36 -3.62
C ASN A 80 -2.07 16.01 -5.02
N ALA A 81 -1.03 16.75 -5.44
CA ALA A 81 -0.95 17.37 -6.76
C ALA A 81 -1.00 16.33 -7.89
N LEU A 82 -0.33 15.18 -7.76
CA LEU A 82 -0.43 14.09 -8.73
C LEU A 82 -1.87 13.60 -8.88
N PHE A 83 -2.57 13.33 -7.76
CA PHE A 83 -3.92 12.78 -7.80
C PHE A 83 -4.93 13.80 -8.34
N LEU A 84 -4.77 15.08 -7.98
CA LEU A 84 -5.55 16.17 -8.54
C LEU A 84 -5.32 16.33 -10.05
N GLU A 85 -4.05 16.38 -10.49
CA GLU A 85 -3.70 16.55 -11.91
C GLU A 85 -4.21 15.37 -12.74
N TYR A 86 -4.00 14.13 -12.27
CA TYR A 86 -4.44 12.95 -12.99
C TYR A 86 -5.96 12.86 -13.08
N SER A 87 -6.67 13.06 -11.97
CA SER A 87 -8.14 13.03 -11.99
C SER A 87 -8.71 14.11 -12.92
N SER A 88 -8.05 15.26 -13.06
CA SER A 88 -8.54 16.36 -13.90
C SER A 88 -8.16 16.22 -15.38
N HIS A 89 -6.95 15.74 -15.68
CA HIS A 89 -6.36 15.83 -17.02
C HIS A 89 -5.74 14.52 -17.54
N GLY A 90 -5.65 13.48 -16.71
CA GLY A 90 -4.96 12.23 -17.06
C GLY A 90 -3.44 12.39 -17.23
N THR A 91 -2.87 13.45 -16.66
CA THR A 91 -1.43 13.73 -16.68
C THR A 91 -0.88 13.79 -15.25
N GLY A 92 0.44 13.82 -15.12
CA GLY A 92 1.08 13.91 -13.83
C GLY A 92 2.58 13.75 -13.94
N ARG A 93 3.26 13.85 -12.80
CA ARG A 93 4.69 13.56 -12.68
C ARG A 93 4.93 12.56 -11.57
N ARG A 94 5.95 11.73 -11.76
CA ARG A 94 6.46 10.81 -10.76
C ARG A 94 7.99 10.85 -10.76
N ARG A 95 8.59 10.27 -9.74
CA ARG A 95 10.01 9.87 -9.72
C ARG A 95 10.07 8.40 -9.32
N SER A 96 11.27 7.85 -9.15
CA SER A 96 11.45 6.47 -8.71
C SER A 96 12.46 6.42 -7.59
N TYR A 97 12.15 5.68 -6.52
CA TYR A 97 13.12 5.30 -5.51
C TYR A 97 13.81 3.99 -5.91
N ILE A 98 15.14 3.97 -5.89
CA ILE A 98 15.93 2.81 -6.34
C ILE A 98 16.21 1.88 -5.17
N HIS A 99 15.45 0.79 -5.03
CA HIS A 99 15.54 -0.08 -3.84
C HIS A 99 16.81 -0.91 -3.74
N ASN A 100 17.26 -1.46 -4.87
CA ASN A 100 18.27 -2.50 -4.93
C ASN A 100 19.17 -2.35 -6.16
N GLU A 101 20.23 -3.15 -6.19
CA GLU A 101 21.23 -3.12 -7.27
C GLU A 101 20.65 -3.52 -8.64
N GLU A 102 19.62 -4.37 -8.67
CA GLU A 102 18.96 -4.76 -9.92
C GLU A 102 18.20 -3.58 -10.57
N LYS A 103 17.50 -2.78 -9.75
CA LYS A 103 16.85 -1.54 -10.21
C LYS A 103 17.91 -0.47 -10.52
N ALA A 104 19.02 -0.44 -9.78
CA ALA A 104 20.13 0.46 -10.04
C ALA A 104 20.76 0.20 -11.43
N ALA A 105 21.07 -1.06 -11.73
CA ALA A 105 21.65 -1.48 -13.01
C ALA A 105 20.77 -1.11 -14.22
N ARG A 106 19.44 -1.16 -14.07
CA ARG A 106 18.48 -0.81 -15.14
C ARG A 106 18.26 0.70 -15.31
N SER A 107 18.37 1.46 -14.23
CA SER A 107 18.04 2.89 -14.22
C SER A 107 19.24 3.80 -14.40
N GLY A 108 20.46 3.32 -14.13
CA GLY A 108 21.68 4.13 -14.12
C GLY A 108 21.83 5.00 -12.86
N PHE A 109 20.97 4.81 -11.87
CA PHE A 109 21.01 5.51 -10.58
C PHE A 109 21.41 4.55 -9.46
N PRO A 110 22.20 4.98 -8.45
CA PRO A 110 22.66 4.09 -7.38
C PRO A 110 21.51 3.65 -6.46
N ALA A 111 21.65 2.47 -5.85
CA ALA A 111 20.66 2.00 -4.87
C ALA A 111 20.56 2.96 -3.67
N GLY A 112 19.32 3.26 -3.26
CA GLY A 112 18.99 4.22 -2.22
C GLY A 112 18.79 5.65 -2.71
N SER A 113 19.01 5.94 -4.01
CA SER A 113 18.76 7.25 -4.59
C SER A 113 17.33 7.43 -5.09
N ILE A 114 16.97 8.68 -5.37
CA ILE A 114 15.71 9.09 -5.99
C ILE A 114 16.01 9.71 -7.36
N THR A 115 15.29 9.26 -8.40
CA THR A 115 15.44 9.82 -9.75
C THR A 115 14.85 11.23 -9.85
N PRO A 116 15.20 12.00 -10.90
CA PRO A 116 14.47 13.21 -11.25
C PRO A 116 12.99 12.94 -11.53
N TRP A 117 12.18 14.00 -11.44
CA TRP A 117 10.77 13.96 -11.85
C TRP A 117 10.65 13.74 -13.36
N GLU A 118 9.82 12.78 -13.75
CA GLU A 118 9.42 12.50 -15.11
C GLU A 118 7.90 12.63 -15.27
N ARG A 119 7.43 12.89 -16.50
CA ARG A 119 6.00 12.85 -16.80
C ARG A 119 5.52 11.40 -16.77
N LEU A 120 4.27 11.20 -16.36
CA LEU A 120 3.61 9.91 -16.53
C LEU A 120 3.56 9.52 -18.02
N PRO A 121 3.55 8.21 -18.34
CA PRO A 121 3.27 7.74 -19.68
C PRO A 121 1.97 8.34 -20.22
N HIS A 122 1.91 8.56 -21.53
CA HIS A 122 0.71 9.05 -22.20
C HIS A 122 0.56 8.38 -23.56
N PRO A 123 -0.66 7.97 -23.97
CA PRO A 123 -1.91 8.02 -23.20
C PRO A 123 -1.96 6.99 -22.07
N THR A 124 -2.80 7.21 -21.06
CA THR A 124 -3.13 6.22 -20.01
C THR A 124 -4.64 6.23 -19.75
N GLU A 125 -5.15 5.10 -19.29
CA GLU A 125 -6.57 4.90 -19.04
C GLU A 125 -6.92 4.96 -17.56
N LEU A 126 -5.97 4.61 -16.68
CA LEU A 126 -6.11 4.72 -15.23
C LEU A 126 -4.76 4.98 -14.56
N LEU A 127 -4.80 5.59 -13.39
CA LEU A 127 -3.64 5.69 -12.49
C LEU A 127 -3.76 4.60 -11.43
N PHE A 128 -2.70 3.82 -11.28
CA PHE A 128 -2.54 2.86 -10.20
C PHE A 128 -1.45 3.33 -9.25
N TYR A 129 -1.83 3.61 -8.01
CA TYR A 129 -0.92 3.95 -6.92
C TYR A 129 -0.79 2.78 -5.95
N GLU A 130 0.43 2.50 -5.51
CA GLU A 130 0.72 1.55 -4.43
C GLU A 130 1.70 2.18 -3.44
N GLY A 131 1.32 2.31 -2.17
CA GLY A 131 2.20 2.88 -1.17
C GLY A 131 1.60 2.96 0.21
N LEU A 132 2.19 3.79 1.07
CA LEU A 132 1.74 3.97 2.45
C LEU A 132 0.64 5.04 2.58
N HIS A 133 0.42 5.88 1.57
CA HIS A 133 -0.37 7.13 1.70
C HIS A 133 -1.46 7.29 0.64
N GLY A 134 -1.93 6.18 0.05
CA GLY A 134 -2.92 6.23 -1.03
C GLY A 134 -4.33 6.69 -0.59
N GLY A 135 -4.60 6.69 0.71
CA GLY A 135 -5.84 7.17 1.32
C GLY A 135 -5.61 8.26 2.37
N LEU A 136 -4.50 9.01 2.23
CA LEU A 136 -4.10 10.05 3.16
C LEU A 136 -5.15 11.18 3.23
N VAL A 137 -5.48 11.55 4.46
CA VAL A 137 -6.18 12.80 4.77
C VAL A 137 -5.51 13.39 6.00
N CYS A 138 -5.03 14.63 5.88
CA CYS A 138 -4.48 15.45 6.95
C CYS A 138 -5.03 16.88 6.85
N ASP A 139 -4.62 17.77 7.74
CA ASP A 139 -5.14 19.13 7.81
C ASP A 139 -4.96 19.93 6.51
N GLN A 140 -3.91 19.62 5.74
CA GLN A 140 -3.54 20.37 4.53
C GLN A 140 -3.97 19.67 3.24
N HIS A 141 -4.13 18.34 3.25
CA HIS A 141 -4.30 17.54 2.04
C HIS A 141 -5.30 16.41 2.25
N ASP A 142 -6.20 16.24 1.30
CA ASP A 142 -7.10 15.09 1.20
C ASP A 142 -6.83 14.39 -0.13
N VAL A 143 -5.98 13.36 -0.10
CA VAL A 143 -5.64 12.55 -1.28
C VAL A 143 -6.79 11.59 -1.60
N ALA A 144 -7.49 11.12 -0.56
CA ALA A 144 -8.54 10.12 -0.67
C ALA A 144 -9.73 10.59 -1.53
N GLN A 145 -10.04 11.89 -1.55
CA GLN A 145 -11.15 12.45 -2.34
C GLN A 145 -11.05 12.18 -3.86
N TYR A 146 -9.84 11.95 -4.37
CA TYR A 146 -9.60 11.72 -5.80
C TYR A 146 -9.69 10.23 -6.19
N VAL A 147 -9.77 9.32 -5.21
CA VAL A 147 -9.61 7.88 -5.44
C VAL A 147 -10.94 7.20 -5.75
N ASP A 148 -11.01 6.57 -6.92
CA ASP A 148 -12.18 5.82 -7.37
C ASP A 148 -12.18 4.39 -6.83
N LEU A 149 -11.04 3.80 -6.48
CA LEU A 149 -10.97 2.53 -5.75
C LEU A 149 -9.79 2.51 -4.78
N LEU A 150 -10.08 2.82 -3.52
CA LEU A 150 -9.14 2.73 -2.40
C LEU A 150 -9.19 1.34 -1.72
N ILE A 151 -8.05 0.65 -1.68
CA ILE A 151 -7.87 -0.70 -1.14
C ILE A 151 -6.84 -0.66 -0.01
N GLY A 152 -7.19 -1.20 1.15
CA GLY A 152 -6.27 -1.36 2.26
C GLY A 152 -5.65 -2.75 2.26
N VAL A 153 -4.33 -2.85 2.38
CA VAL A 153 -3.63 -4.13 2.56
C VAL A 153 -2.71 -4.02 3.76
N VAL A 154 -3.00 -4.78 4.81
CA VAL A 154 -2.38 -4.56 6.11
C VAL A 154 -2.23 -5.86 6.91
N PRO A 155 -1.08 -6.18 7.50
CA PRO A 155 -1.01 -7.21 8.53
C PRO A 155 -1.59 -6.69 9.85
N ILE A 156 -1.94 -7.56 10.80
CA ILE A 156 -2.11 -7.10 12.18
C ILE A 156 -0.80 -6.49 12.69
N ILE A 157 -0.89 -5.54 13.63
CA ILE A 157 0.26 -4.77 14.10
C ILE A 157 1.41 -5.67 14.61
N ASN A 158 1.08 -6.77 15.31
CA ASN A 158 2.07 -7.72 15.80
C ASN A 158 2.86 -8.35 14.65
N LEU A 159 2.19 -8.77 13.57
CA LEU A 159 2.84 -9.33 12.39
C LEU A 159 3.70 -8.28 11.67
N GLU A 160 3.22 -7.03 11.58
CA GLU A 160 4.00 -5.92 11.02
C GLU A 160 5.33 -5.74 11.75
N TRP A 161 5.29 -5.76 13.09
CA TRP A 161 6.45 -5.64 13.94
C TRP A 161 7.38 -6.84 13.80
N MET A 162 6.87 -8.07 13.83
CA MET A 162 7.67 -9.28 13.59
C MET A 162 8.43 -9.19 12.26
N GLN A 163 7.75 -8.79 11.18
CA GLN A 163 8.36 -8.60 9.86
C GLN A 163 9.43 -7.50 9.85
N LYS A 164 9.22 -6.39 10.57
CA LYS A 164 10.21 -5.31 10.66
C LYS A 164 11.44 -5.75 11.45
N ILE A 165 11.23 -6.38 12.60
CA ILE A 165 12.31 -6.86 13.47
C ILE A 165 13.17 -7.89 12.75
N HIS A 166 12.53 -8.84 12.05
CA HIS A 166 13.25 -9.85 11.28
C HIS A 166 14.09 -9.23 10.15
N ARG A 167 13.52 -8.27 9.40
CA ARG A 167 14.27 -7.51 8.36
C ARG A 167 15.47 -6.75 8.95
N ASP A 168 15.30 -6.08 10.08
CA ASP A 168 16.35 -5.29 10.70
C ASP A 168 17.48 -6.16 11.29
N ARG A 169 17.13 -7.34 11.84
CA ARG A 169 18.11 -8.32 12.32
C ARG A 169 18.94 -8.88 11.18
N ALA A 170 18.30 -9.31 10.09
CA ALA A 170 18.96 -9.93 8.94
C ALA A 170 19.91 -8.98 8.21
N VAL A 171 19.54 -7.70 8.08
CA VAL A 171 20.33 -6.72 7.29
C VAL A 171 21.30 -5.93 8.15
N ARG A 172 21.00 -5.68 9.43
CA ARG A 172 21.71 -4.66 10.21
C ARG A 172 22.20 -5.11 11.58
N GLY A 173 22.00 -6.36 11.99
CA GLY A 173 22.50 -6.89 13.27
C GLY A 173 21.90 -6.21 14.52
N TYR A 174 20.67 -5.69 14.41
CA TYR A 174 20.04 -4.89 15.47
C TYR A 174 19.78 -5.72 16.73
N THR A 175 19.99 -5.09 17.90
CA THR A 175 19.59 -5.66 19.18
C THR A 175 18.07 -5.59 19.37
N ARG A 176 17.53 -6.33 20.35
CA ARG A 176 16.11 -6.18 20.73
C ARG A 176 15.76 -4.75 21.13
N ALA A 177 16.67 -4.04 21.81
CA ALA A 177 16.44 -2.66 22.25
C ALA A 177 16.35 -1.68 21.07
N ASP A 178 17.18 -1.87 20.04
CA ASP A 178 17.13 -1.03 18.83
C ASP A 178 15.83 -1.22 18.07
N ALA A 179 15.37 -2.48 17.95
CA ALA A 179 14.07 -2.81 17.37
C ALA A 179 12.90 -2.16 18.12
N THR A 180 12.90 -2.25 19.45
CA THR A 180 11.87 -1.61 20.29
C THR A 180 11.85 -0.11 20.12
N ARG A 181 13.01 0.56 20.20
CA ARG A 181 13.12 2.00 20.01
C ARG A 181 12.61 2.41 18.62
N ALA A 182 13.05 1.72 17.58
CA ALA A 182 12.63 2.02 16.22
C ALA A 182 11.13 1.84 15.99
N ILE A 183 10.46 0.93 16.72
CA ILE A 183 9.00 0.78 16.66
C ILE A 183 8.31 1.95 17.36
N LEU A 184 8.70 2.25 18.60
CA LEU A 184 8.10 3.34 19.40
C LEU A 184 8.22 4.69 18.70
N GLU A 185 9.38 4.97 18.13
CA GLU A 185 9.67 6.16 17.34
C GLU A 185 8.65 6.37 16.19
N ARG A 186 8.12 5.29 15.61
CA ARG A 186 7.17 5.34 14.50
C ARG A 186 5.70 5.33 14.91
N MET A 187 5.39 5.05 16.17
CA MET A 187 4.01 4.84 16.62
C MET A 187 3.15 6.08 16.50
N HIS A 188 3.73 7.26 16.76
CA HIS A 188 3.02 8.52 16.58
C HIS A 188 2.49 8.64 15.16
N ASP A 189 3.37 8.58 14.16
CA ASP A 189 2.99 8.76 12.77
C ASP A 189 2.15 7.60 12.24
N TYR A 190 2.37 6.39 12.74
CA TYR A 190 1.54 5.24 12.40
C TYR A 190 0.07 5.48 12.76
N VAL A 191 -0.20 5.96 13.98
CA VAL A 191 -1.56 6.21 14.46
C VAL A 191 -2.21 7.41 13.75
N HIS A 192 -1.42 8.45 13.44
CA HIS A 192 -1.96 9.69 12.85
C HIS A 192 -2.08 9.65 11.33
N TYR A 193 -1.16 8.97 10.64
CA TYR A 193 -1.08 9.03 9.17
C TYR A 193 -1.31 7.68 8.48
N ILE A 194 -1.09 6.53 9.14
CA ILE A 194 -1.30 5.21 8.52
C ILE A 194 -2.68 4.64 8.88
N THR A 195 -2.97 4.41 10.16
CA THR A 195 -4.18 3.71 10.58
C THR A 195 -5.50 4.35 10.13
N PRO A 196 -5.67 5.70 10.10
CA PRO A 196 -6.94 6.29 9.71
C PRO A 196 -7.32 6.02 8.25
N GLN A 197 -6.35 5.69 7.39
CA GLN A 197 -6.62 5.41 5.98
C GLN A 197 -7.48 4.14 5.81
N PHE A 198 -7.31 3.12 6.66
CA PHE A 198 -8.09 1.87 6.61
C PHE A 198 -9.57 2.05 7.00
N SER A 199 -9.91 3.21 7.57
CA SER A 199 -11.31 3.61 7.79
C SER A 199 -11.96 4.20 6.54
N ARG A 200 -11.18 4.57 5.52
CA ARG A 200 -11.62 5.23 4.27
C ARG A 200 -11.59 4.31 3.05
N THR A 201 -10.88 3.20 3.15
CA THR A 201 -10.82 2.18 2.11
C THR A 201 -12.22 1.58 1.84
N HIS A 202 -12.45 1.23 0.58
CA HIS A 202 -13.68 0.52 0.17
C HIS A 202 -13.63 -0.97 0.56
N ILE A 203 -12.42 -1.51 0.63
CA ILE A 203 -12.12 -2.90 1.01
C ILE A 203 -10.77 -2.96 1.73
N ASN A 204 -10.70 -3.74 2.80
CA ASN A 204 -9.46 -4.04 3.53
C ASN A 204 -9.13 -5.53 3.42
N PHE A 205 -7.87 -5.85 3.14
CA PHE A 205 -7.29 -7.17 3.23
C PHE A 205 -6.35 -7.19 4.43
N GLN A 206 -6.83 -7.73 5.55
CA GLN A 206 -6.07 -7.79 6.78
C GLN A 206 -5.47 -9.18 7.01
N ARG A 207 -4.14 -9.30 7.01
CA ARG A 207 -3.47 -10.59 7.29
C ARG A 207 -3.37 -10.84 8.79
N VAL A 208 -3.91 -11.98 9.24
CA VAL A 208 -4.02 -12.37 10.65
C VAL A 208 -3.39 -13.76 10.85
N PRO A 209 -2.23 -13.86 11.52
CA PRO A 209 -1.68 -15.14 11.95
C PRO A 209 -2.59 -15.86 12.94
N THR A 210 -2.68 -17.18 12.85
CA THR A 210 -3.37 -18.06 13.80
C THR A 210 -2.38 -18.86 14.65
N VAL A 211 -1.20 -18.28 14.87
CA VAL A 211 -0.15 -18.75 15.78
C VAL A 211 0.08 -17.71 16.86
N ASP A 212 0.83 -18.07 17.91
CA ASP A 212 1.14 -17.14 18.99
C ASP A 212 2.02 -15.99 18.49
N THR A 213 1.42 -14.79 18.45
CA THR A 213 2.09 -13.54 18.12
C THR A 213 2.03 -12.54 19.27
N SER A 214 1.71 -13.00 20.49
CA SER A 214 1.51 -12.15 21.67
C SER A 214 2.73 -11.31 22.03
N ASN A 215 3.94 -11.82 21.78
CA ASN A 215 5.20 -11.08 21.93
C ASN A 215 6.00 -11.02 20.60
N PRO A 216 5.77 -9.99 19.76
CA PRO A 216 6.46 -9.87 18.46
C PRO A 216 7.97 -9.61 18.57
N PHE A 217 8.48 -9.20 19.74
CA PHE A 217 9.92 -8.96 19.98
C PHE A 217 10.70 -10.23 20.32
N ALA A 218 10.00 -11.28 20.71
CA ALA A 218 10.56 -12.60 20.95
C ALA A 218 10.43 -13.53 19.75
N ALA A 219 9.70 -13.13 18.70
CA ALA A 219 9.49 -13.92 17.51
C ALA A 219 10.80 -14.26 16.78
N GLU A 220 10.99 -15.53 16.48
CA GLU A 220 12.12 -16.03 15.70
C GLU A 220 11.80 -16.05 14.20
N GLU A 221 10.55 -16.41 13.87
CA GLU A 221 10.08 -16.58 12.51
C GLU A 221 8.86 -15.70 12.22
N ILE A 222 8.69 -15.37 10.93
CA ILE A 222 7.49 -14.70 10.43
C ILE A 222 6.47 -15.78 10.08
N PRO A 223 5.22 -15.72 10.61
CA PRO A 223 4.17 -16.67 10.28
C PRO A 223 4.01 -16.86 8.77
N THR A 224 3.90 -18.10 8.33
CA THR A 224 3.71 -18.44 6.92
C THR A 224 2.28 -18.18 6.46
N ASN A 225 1.99 -18.41 5.18
CA ASN A 225 0.62 -18.34 4.65
C ASN A 225 -0.28 -19.43 5.24
N ASP A 226 0.25 -20.62 5.51
CA ASP A 226 -0.53 -21.72 6.10
C ASP A 226 -0.83 -21.50 7.59
N GLN A 227 -0.05 -20.64 8.24
CA GLN A 227 -0.24 -20.19 9.61
C GLN A 227 -1.06 -18.88 9.70
N SER A 228 -1.70 -18.46 8.61
CA SER A 228 -2.40 -17.18 8.54
C SER A 228 -3.72 -17.27 7.76
N PHE A 229 -4.65 -16.40 8.15
CA PHE A 229 -5.80 -16.05 7.33
C PHE A 229 -5.68 -14.60 6.84
N VAL A 230 -6.52 -14.24 5.87
CA VAL A 230 -6.78 -12.86 5.49
C VAL A 230 -8.24 -12.57 5.74
N VAL A 231 -8.51 -11.58 6.57
CA VAL A 231 -9.83 -11.01 6.81
C VAL A 231 -10.08 -9.96 5.74
N ILE A 232 -11.08 -10.19 4.91
CA ILE A 232 -11.45 -9.29 3.82
C ILE A 232 -12.75 -8.58 4.21
N HIS A 233 -12.61 -7.33 4.66
CA HIS A 233 -13.73 -6.48 5.05
C HIS A 233 -14.12 -5.57 3.89
N ILE A 234 -15.38 -5.63 3.46
CA ILE A 234 -15.92 -4.79 2.39
C ILE A 234 -16.81 -3.72 3.00
N ARG A 235 -16.29 -2.48 3.05
CA ARG A 235 -17.03 -1.34 3.59
C ARG A 235 -18.15 -0.87 2.65
N ASP A 236 -17.84 -0.79 1.35
CA ASP A 236 -18.80 -0.33 0.35
C ASP A 236 -19.36 -1.51 -0.46
N LEU A 237 -20.31 -2.23 0.14
CA LEU A 237 -20.93 -3.40 -0.49
C LEU A 237 -21.58 -3.10 -1.84
N ARG A 238 -22.15 -1.90 -2.01
CA ARG A 238 -22.77 -1.50 -3.28
C ARG A 238 -21.71 -1.34 -4.36
N LYS A 239 -20.64 -0.60 -4.06
CA LYS A 239 -19.53 -0.42 -4.99
C LYS A 239 -18.82 -1.74 -5.28
N MET A 240 -18.52 -2.54 -4.27
CA MET A 240 -17.81 -3.79 -4.53
C MET A 240 -18.70 -4.84 -5.21
N SER A 241 -20.02 -4.82 -4.96
CA SER A 241 -20.99 -5.78 -5.51
C SER A 241 -20.51 -7.24 -5.37
N ALA A 242 -19.86 -7.56 -4.23
CA ALA A 242 -19.21 -8.84 -4.04
C ALA A 242 -20.23 -9.96 -3.84
N ASP A 243 -20.11 -11.03 -4.64
CA ASP A 243 -20.90 -12.24 -4.47
C ASP A 243 -20.23 -13.17 -3.45
N PHE A 244 -20.61 -13.03 -2.18
CA PHE A 244 -20.05 -13.87 -1.11
C PHE A 244 -20.33 -15.35 -1.30
N ARG A 245 -21.44 -15.73 -1.95
CA ARG A 245 -21.72 -17.15 -2.22
C ARG A 245 -20.69 -17.70 -3.20
N HIS A 246 -20.47 -17.00 -4.31
CA HIS A 246 -19.45 -17.37 -5.28
C HIS A 246 -18.05 -17.39 -4.66
N LEU A 247 -17.71 -16.40 -3.84
CA LEU A 247 -16.41 -16.35 -3.16
C LEU A 247 -16.21 -17.55 -2.24
N LEU A 248 -17.21 -17.94 -1.44
CA LEU A 248 -17.15 -19.11 -0.56
C LEU A 248 -16.95 -20.42 -1.33
N GLU A 249 -17.61 -20.57 -2.49
CA GLU A 249 -17.48 -21.73 -3.36
C GLU A 249 -16.08 -21.83 -3.98
N MET A 250 -15.54 -20.72 -4.48
CA MET A 250 -14.24 -20.69 -5.15
C MET A 250 -13.06 -20.74 -4.18
N LEU A 251 -13.20 -20.12 -3.01
CA LEU A 251 -12.14 -19.98 -2.02
C LEU A 251 -12.30 -21.04 -0.92
N GLN A 252 -12.05 -22.31 -1.26
CA GLN A 252 -12.20 -23.40 -0.27
C GLN A 252 -11.46 -23.11 1.05
N GLY A 253 -12.11 -23.39 2.18
CA GLY A 253 -11.60 -23.06 3.52
C GLY A 253 -11.87 -21.61 3.95
N SER A 254 -12.59 -20.83 3.14
CA SER A 254 -13.11 -19.54 3.56
C SER A 254 -14.43 -19.66 4.33
N PHE A 255 -14.73 -18.64 5.12
CA PHE A 255 -15.98 -18.53 5.88
C PHE A 255 -16.34 -17.06 6.11
N MET A 256 -17.61 -16.78 6.44
CA MET A 256 -18.05 -15.43 6.79
C MET A 256 -17.87 -15.18 8.29
N SER A 257 -17.23 -14.07 8.65
CA SER A 257 -17.12 -13.63 10.05
C SER A 257 -18.11 -12.52 10.40
N ALA A 258 -18.60 -11.78 9.38
CA ALA A 258 -19.65 -10.77 9.48
C ALA A 258 -20.39 -10.66 8.13
N PRO A 259 -21.57 -10.02 8.05
CA PRO A 259 -22.32 -9.90 6.79
C PRO A 259 -21.56 -9.23 5.63
N ASP A 260 -20.55 -8.42 5.96
CA ASP A 260 -19.71 -7.67 5.02
C ASP A 260 -18.25 -8.15 5.02
N THR A 261 -17.97 -9.30 5.66
CA THR A 261 -16.61 -9.78 5.89
C THR A 261 -16.46 -11.28 5.62
N ILE A 262 -15.54 -11.60 4.72
CA ILE A 262 -15.11 -12.98 4.44
C ILE A 262 -13.68 -13.20 4.94
N VAL A 263 -13.44 -14.33 5.58
CA VAL A 263 -12.12 -14.78 6.03
C VAL A 263 -11.64 -15.86 5.08
N VAL A 264 -10.44 -15.72 4.53
CA VAL A 264 -9.88 -16.62 3.52
C VAL A 264 -8.50 -17.14 3.95
N PRO A 265 -8.10 -18.37 3.59
CA PRO A 265 -6.73 -18.82 3.82
C PRO A 265 -5.72 -17.86 3.18
N ALA A 266 -4.63 -17.50 3.87
CA ALA A 266 -3.75 -16.44 3.35
C ALA A 266 -3.07 -16.80 2.03
N GLY A 267 -2.81 -18.08 1.78
CA GLY A 267 -2.32 -18.57 0.48
C GLY A 267 -3.26 -18.28 -0.70
N LYS A 268 -4.54 -17.99 -0.43
CA LYS A 268 -5.56 -17.65 -1.44
C LYS A 268 -5.83 -16.14 -1.56
N MET A 269 -5.07 -15.29 -0.87
CA MET A 269 -5.28 -13.84 -0.87
C MET A 269 -5.29 -13.24 -2.28
N MET A 270 -4.32 -13.60 -3.13
CA MET A 270 -4.22 -13.08 -4.50
C MET A 270 -5.41 -13.52 -5.36
N PHE A 271 -5.85 -14.77 -5.20
CA PHE A 271 -7.01 -15.28 -5.91
C PHE A 271 -8.30 -14.59 -5.46
N ALA A 272 -8.49 -14.41 -4.15
CA ALA A 272 -9.61 -13.64 -3.60
C ALA A 272 -9.61 -12.20 -4.13
N MET A 273 -8.44 -11.55 -4.17
CA MET A 273 -8.30 -10.21 -4.72
C MET A 273 -8.69 -10.16 -6.20
N GLN A 274 -8.25 -11.11 -7.02
CA GLN A 274 -8.66 -11.17 -8.42
C GLN A 274 -10.18 -11.33 -8.58
N LEU A 275 -10.81 -12.24 -7.82
CA LEU A 275 -12.26 -12.47 -7.89
C LEU A 275 -13.06 -11.21 -7.50
N ILE A 276 -12.61 -10.49 -6.47
CA ILE A 276 -13.33 -9.33 -5.95
C ILE A 276 -13.06 -8.07 -6.79
N ILE A 277 -11.81 -7.85 -7.21
CA ILE A 277 -11.39 -6.58 -7.79
C ILE A 277 -11.59 -6.53 -9.31
N THR A 278 -11.38 -7.64 -10.03
CA THR A 278 -11.55 -7.67 -11.50
C THR A 278 -12.89 -7.11 -11.98
N PRO A 279 -14.06 -7.53 -11.43
CA PRO A 279 -15.35 -6.97 -11.87
C PRO A 279 -15.50 -5.48 -11.54
N VAL A 280 -14.89 -5.01 -10.45
CA VAL A 280 -14.91 -3.58 -10.07
C VAL A 280 -14.09 -2.75 -11.04
N ILE A 281 -12.90 -3.22 -11.44
CA ILE A 281 -12.07 -2.58 -12.45
C ILE A 281 -12.78 -2.54 -13.80
N ALA A 282 -13.37 -3.66 -14.24
CA ALA A 282 -14.13 -3.71 -15.49
C ALA A 282 -15.26 -2.67 -15.52
N ARG A 283 -15.99 -2.52 -14.41
CA ARG A 283 -17.05 -1.50 -14.29
C ARG A 283 -16.49 -0.08 -14.32
N LEU A 284 -15.39 0.20 -13.60
CA LEU A 284 -14.73 1.51 -13.66
C LEU A 284 -14.30 1.87 -15.09
N MET A 285 -13.76 0.90 -15.84
CA MET A 285 -13.38 1.10 -17.24
C MET A 285 -14.60 1.33 -18.15
N ALA A 286 -15.71 0.62 -17.91
CA ALA A 286 -16.95 0.83 -18.65
C ALA A 286 -17.53 2.23 -18.40
N GLU A 287 -17.54 2.70 -17.15
CA GLU A 287 -17.98 4.05 -16.78
C GLU A 287 -17.10 5.13 -17.42
N ARG A 288 -15.79 4.90 -17.46
CA ARG A 288 -14.85 5.76 -18.18
C ARG A 288 -15.17 5.85 -19.66
N ASN A 289 -15.33 4.71 -20.32
CA ASN A 289 -15.57 4.66 -21.76
C ASN A 289 -16.93 5.30 -22.14
N ALA A 290 -17.92 5.25 -21.24
CA ALA A 290 -19.18 5.96 -21.42
C ALA A 290 -19.08 7.48 -21.20
N ALA A 291 -18.07 7.94 -20.45
CA ALA A 291 -17.84 9.35 -20.18
C ALA A 291 -16.88 10.01 -21.19
N ALA A 292 -16.04 9.23 -21.87
CA ALA A 292 -15.05 9.66 -22.86
C ALA A 292 -15.71 10.22 -24.12
#